data_AF-A0A3D1K7Q4-F1
#
_entry.id   AF-A0A3D1K7Q4-F1
#
_cell.length_a   1.000
_cell.length_b   1.000
_cell.length_c   1.000
_cell.angle_alpha   90.00
_cell.angle_beta   90.00
_cell.angle_gamma   90.00
#
_symmetry.space_group_name_H-M   'P 1'
#
loop_
_entity.id
_entity.type
_entity.pdbx_description
1 polymer ?
#
loop_
_entity_poly.entity_id
_entity_poly.type
_entity_poly.pdbx_seq_one_letter_code
_entity_poly.pdbx_strand_id
1 'polypeptide(L)'
;MKNKTAKSCVATSDVIELVAIGASIASNCEPCFKYHFTQARKLGVSNEDIAKAVATAEMVKNAPDREIKKLARKYLGDVKVEKIVMTPCCFSSKSSGCCK
;
A
#
# COMPACT_ATOMS: atom_id res chain seq x y z
N MET A 1 -6.92 48.64 -1.26
CA MET A 1 -7.09 47.39 -0.50
C MET A 1 -7.69 46.34 -1.42
N LYS A 2 -6.97 45.29 -1.81
CA LYS A 2 -7.52 44.21 -2.65
C LYS A 2 -7.79 43.00 -1.78
N ASN A 3 -9.06 42.84 -1.38
CA ASN A 3 -9.55 41.64 -0.70
C ASN A 3 -9.63 40.50 -1.72
N LYS A 4 -8.68 39.57 -1.68
CA LYS A 4 -8.74 38.32 -2.46
C LYS A 4 -9.43 37.28 -1.59
N THR A 5 -10.73 37.13 -1.77
CA THR A 5 -11.46 35.95 -1.30
C THR A 5 -10.93 34.75 -2.09
N ALA A 6 -10.11 33.91 -1.46
CA ALA A 6 -9.59 32.70 -2.09
C ALA A 6 -10.77 31.76 -2.38
N LYS A 7 -10.87 31.32 -3.63
CA LYS A 7 -11.85 30.33 -4.12
C LYS A 7 -11.66 29.02 -3.35
N SER A 8 -12.71 28.52 -2.69
CA SER A 8 -12.68 27.25 -1.96
C SER A 8 -12.58 26.06 -2.93
N CYS A 9 -11.37 25.59 -3.22
CA CYS A 9 -11.18 24.30 -3.89
C CYS A 9 -10.77 23.25 -2.86
N VAL A 10 -11.50 22.14 -2.82
CA VAL A 10 -11.17 21.01 -1.93
C VAL A 10 -9.86 20.31 -2.34
N ALA A 11 -9.40 20.53 -3.58
CA ALA A 11 -8.17 19.99 -4.13
C ALA A 11 -6.95 20.86 -3.79
N THR A 12 -6.68 21.03 -2.49
CA THR A 12 -5.43 21.62 -2.01
C THR A 12 -4.29 20.60 -2.10
N SER A 13 -3.03 21.05 -2.08
CA SER A 13 -1.88 20.16 -2.26
C SER A 13 -1.83 19.03 -1.23
N ASP A 14 -2.18 19.30 0.02
CA ASP A 14 -2.28 18.31 1.09
C ASP A 14 -3.35 17.24 0.81
N VAL A 15 -4.51 17.65 0.32
CA VAL A 15 -5.58 16.72 -0.09
C VAL A 15 -5.14 15.89 -1.30
N ILE A 16 -4.44 16.48 -2.26
CA ILE A 16 -3.88 15.76 -3.42
C ILE A 16 -2.89 14.69 -2.98
N GLU A 17 -1.99 14.99 -2.04
CA GLU A 17 -1.04 14.00 -1.53
C GLU A 17 -1.74 12.88 -0.76
N LEU A 18 -2.79 13.17 0.02
CA LEU A 18 -3.62 12.13 0.66
C LEU A 18 -4.31 11.22 -0.37
N VAL A 19 -4.87 11.80 -1.43
CA VAL A 19 -5.47 11.03 -2.54
C VAL A 19 -4.41 10.16 -3.22
N ALA A 20 -3.21 10.69 -3.47
CA ALA A 20 -2.11 9.97 -4.11
C ALA A 20 -1.58 8.83 -3.23
N ILE A 21 -1.49 9.03 -1.91
CA ILE A 21 -1.19 7.96 -0.94
C ILE A 21 -2.24 6.84 -1.03
N GLY A 22 -3.53 7.19 -1.00
CA GLY A 22 -4.61 6.22 -1.12
C GLY A 22 -4.54 5.43 -2.43
N ALA A 23 -4.34 6.12 -3.56
CA ALA A 23 -4.16 5.49 -4.86
C ALA A 23 -2.94 4.55 -4.91
N SER A 24 -1.83 4.93 -4.25
CA SER A 24 -0.63 4.11 -4.16
C SER A 24 -0.87 2.80 -3.40
N ILE A 25 -1.61 2.85 -2.28
CA ILE A 25 -1.99 1.65 -1.51
C ILE A 25 -2.92 0.75 -2.33
N ALA A 26 -3.93 1.34 -2.98
CA ALA A 26 -4.90 0.59 -3.78
C ALA A 26 -4.28 -0.12 -4.99
N SER A 27 -3.24 0.47 -5.58
CA SER A 27 -2.51 -0.05 -6.75
C SER A 27 -1.23 -0.83 -6.41
N ASN A 28 -0.88 -0.94 -5.13
CA ASN A 28 0.37 -1.54 -4.64
C ASN A 28 1.65 -0.86 -5.18
N CYS A 29 1.61 0.44 -5.50
CA CYS A 29 2.80 1.15 -5.96
C CYS A 29 3.68 1.63 -4.77
N GLU A 30 4.62 0.80 -4.34
CA GLU A 30 5.59 1.13 -3.28
C GLU A 30 6.38 2.44 -3.52
N PRO A 31 7.00 2.68 -4.70
CA PRO A 31 7.74 3.92 -4.93
C PRO A 31 6.83 5.14 -4.92
N CYS A 32 5.60 5.03 -5.42
CA CYS A 32 4.61 6.10 -5.36
C CYS A 32 4.25 6.44 -3.91
N PHE A 33 3.99 5.43 -3.07
CA PHE A 33 3.70 5.62 -1.66
C PHE A 33 4.84 6.37 -0.95
N LYS A 34 6.09 5.93 -1.13
CA LYS A 34 7.27 6.58 -0.52
C LYS A 34 7.38 8.05 -0.90
N TYR A 35 7.17 8.37 -2.18
CA TYR A 35 7.22 9.74 -2.67
C TYR A 35 6.11 10.60 -2.06
N HIS A 36 4.85 10.19 -2.19
CA HIS A 36 3.69 10.96 -1.76
C HIS A 36 3.59 11.07 -0.22
N PHE A 37 4.00 10.04 0.51
CA PHE A 37 4.14 10.11 1.97
C PHE A 37 5.11 11.23 2.39
N THR A 38 6.26 11.32 1.71
CA THR A 38 7.26 12.36 1.99
C THR A 38 6.70 13.75 1.67
N GLN A 39 5.95 13.92 0.58
CA GLN A 39 5.34 15.21 0.22
C GLN A 39 4.24 15.61 1.21
N ALA A 40 3.34 14.68 1.58
CA ALA A 40 2.31 14.92 2.58
C ALA A 40 2.91 15.39 3.92
N ARG A 41 3.99 14.75 4.37
CA ARG A 41 4.73 15.15 5.58
C ARG A 41 5.32 16.57 5.48
N LYS A 42 5.83 16.98 4.31
CA LYS A 42 6.33 18.34 4.07
C LYS A 42 5.22 19.39 4.12
N LEU A 43 4.00 19.02 3.73
CA LEU A 43 2.82 19.88 3.79
C LEU A 43 2.16 19.92 5.18
N GLY A 44 2.71 19.20 6.16
CA GLY A 44 2.20 19.18 7.53
C GLY A 44 0.99 18.28 7.74
N VAL A 45 0.70 17.36 6.83
CA VAL A 45 -0.39 16.39 6.99
C VAL A 45 -0.08 15.48 8.19
N SER A 46 -1.09 15.31 9.05
CA SER A 46 -1.01 14.49 10.25
C SER A 46 -0.82 13.01 9.91
N ASN A 47 -0.18 12.25 10.81
CA ASN A 47 -0.07 10.80 10.61
C ASN A 47 -1.45 10.13 10.70
N GLU A 48 -2.36 10.71 11.49
CA GLU A 48 -3.73 10.27 11.66
C GLU A 48 -4.51 10.35 10.34
N ASP A 49 -4.38 11.44 9.59
CA ASP A 49 -5.08 11.59 8.31
C ASP A 49 -4.46 10.72 7.21
N ILE A 50 -3.13 10.56 7.21
CA ILE A 50 -2.46 9.59 6.34
C ILE A 50 -2.96 8.16 6.66
N ALA A 51 -3.05 7.79 7.94
CA ALA A 51 -3.53 6.48 8.37
C ALA A 51 -4.99 6.24 7.94
N LYS A 52 -5.86 7.25 8.04
CA LYS A 52 -7.25 7.16 7.53
C LYS A 52 -7.29 6.95 6.01
N ALA A 53 -6.44 7.65 5.24
CA ALA A 53 -6.35 7.46 3.80
C ALA A 53 -5.88 6.04 3.44
N VAL A 54 -4.87 5.52 4.15
CA VAL A 54 -4.39 4.13 3.99
C VAL A 54 -5.49 3.12 4.31
N ALA A 55 -6.15 3.23 5.47
CA ALA A 55 -7.21 2.32 5.89
C ALA A 55 -8.38 2.31 4.88
N THR A 56 -8.76 3.48 4.38
CA THR A 56 -9.80 3.62 3.35
C THR A 56 -9.38 2.91 2.06
N ALA A 57 -8.14 3.11 1.61
CA ALA A 57 -7.63 2.47 0.41
C ALA A 57 -7.51 0.94 0.53
N GLU A 58 -7.12 0.43 1.71
CA GLU A 58 -7.08 -1.01 1.99
C GLU A 58 -8.47 -1.64 1.91
N MET A 59 -9.49 -0.98 2.47
CA MET A 59 -10.88 -1.43 2.35
C MET A 59 -11.31 -1.57 0.88
N VAL A 60 -10.98 -0.58 0.05
CA VAL A 60 -11.28 -0.60 -1.39
C VAL A 60 -10.50 -1.72 -2.09
N LYS A 61 -9.20 -1.84 -1.85
CA LYS A 61 -8.31 -2.88 -2.42
C LYS A 61 -8.76 -4.30 -2.09
N ASN A 62 -9.30 -4.51 -0.90
CA ASN A 62 -9.76 -5.82 -0.46
C ASN A 62 -10.96 -6.34 -1.29
N ALA A 63 -11.73 -5.48 -1.94
CA ALA A 63 -12.84 -5.92 -2.80
C ALA A 63 -12.36 -6.70 -4.04
N PRO A 64 -11.55 -6.13 -4.96
CA PRO A 64 -11.03 -6.88 -6.10
C PRO A 64 -10.13 -8.05 -5.69
N ASP A 65 -9.38 -7.94 -4.58
CA ASP A 65 -8.60 -9.07 -4.04
C ASP A 65 -9.49 -10.27 -3.68
N ARG A 66 -10.64 -10.05 -3.04
CA ARG A 66 -11.60 -11.13 -2.76
C ARG A 66 -12.16 -11.74 -4.04
N GLU A 67 -12.51 -10.92 -5.03
CA GLU A 67 -13.10 -11.39 -6.28
C GLU A 67 -12.11 -12.19 -7.13
N ILE A 68 -10.85 -11.74 -7.27
CA ILE A 68 -9.85 -12.50 -8.00
C ILE A 68 -9.54 -13.84 -7.32
N LYS A 69 -9.54 -13.88 -5.98
CA LYS A 69 -9.40 -15.12 -5.20
C LYS A 69 -10.60 -16.05 -5.39
N LYS A 70 -11.83 -15.54 -5.45
CA LYS A 70 -13.03 -16.34 -5.78
C LYS A 70 -12.93 -16.90 -7.19
N LEU A 71 -12.48 -16.09 -8.16
CA LEU A 71 -12.29 -16.52 -9.54
C LEU A 71 -11.25 -17.65 -9.62
N ALA A 72 -10.09 -17.48 -8.98
CA ALA A 72 -9.05 -18.51 -8.92
C ALA A 72 -9.60 -19.82 -8.33
N ARG A 73 -10.34 -19.77 -7.21
CA ARG A 73 -10.98 -20.95 -6.62
C ARG A 73 -11.97 -21.62 -7.58
N LYS A 74 -12.76 -20.85 -8.33
CA LYS A 74 -13.70 -21.39 -9.32
C LYS A 74 -13.00 -22.22 -10.40
N TYR A 75 -11.81 -21.80 -10.85
CA TYR A 75 -11.05 -22.51 -11.88
C TYR A 75 -10.22 -23.67 -11.34
N LEU A 76 -9.67 -23.54 -10.12
CA LEU A 76 -8.85 -24.57 -9.50
C LEU A 76 -9.68 -25.70 -8.88
N GLY A 77 -10.95 -25.44 -8.51
CA GLY A 77 -11.76 -26.39 -7.74
C GLY A 77 -11.28 -26.54 -6.29
N ASP A 78 -11.70 -27.60 -5.60
CA ASP A 78 -11.32 -27.91 -4.21
C ASP A 78 -9.91 -28.53 -4.09
N VAL A 79 -8.94 -27.96 -4.81
CA VAL A 79 -7.54 -28.35 -4.62
C VAL A 79 -7.14 -27.92 -3.21
N LYS A 80 -6.95 -28.90 -2.33
CA LYS A 80 -6.38 -28.69 -1.00
C LYS A 80 -4.95 -28.20 -1.17
N VAL A 81 -4.76 -26.88 -1.16
CA VAL A 81 -3.44 -26.29 -1.03
C VAL A 81 -3.00 -26.56 0.40
N GLU A 82 -2.21 -27.63 0.59
CA GLU A 82 -1.45 -27.79 1.82
C GLU A 82 -0.66 -26.50 2.04
N LYS A 83 -0.75 -25.93 3.26
CA LYS A 83 -0.01 -24.71 3.60
C LYS A 83 1.43 -24.93 3.19
N ILE A 84 1.92 -24.10 2.28
CA ILE A 84 3.35 -24.06 1.98
C ILE A 84 4.01 -23.55 3.27
N VAL A 85 4.45 -24.49 4.10
CA VAL A 85 5.33 -24.19 5.22
C VAL A 85 6.62 -23.74 4.56
N MET A 86 6.90 -22.44 4.63
CA MET A 86 8.18 -21.91 4.22
C MET A 86 9.21 -22.43 5.22
N THR A 87 9.72 -23.64 4.99
CA THR A 87 10.95 -24.09 5.62
C THR A 87 12.05 -23.14 5.14
N PRO A 88 12.80 -22.51 6.06
CA PRO A 88 13.91 -21.65 5.65
C PRO A 88 14.83 -22.44 4.73
N CYS A 89 15.22 -21.86 3.59
CA CYS A 89 16.25 -22.39 2.69
C CYS A 89 17.66 -22.39 3.32
N CYS A 90 17.75 -22.50 4.65
CA CYS A 90 18.97 -22.77 5.38
C CYS A 90 18.92 -24.23 5.85
N PHE A 91 19.11 -25.14 4.90
CA PHE A 91 19.65 -26.45 5.23
C PHE A 91 21.08 -26.22 5.73
N SER A 92 21.24 -26.19 7.05
CA SER A 92 22.55 -26.17 7.69
C SER A 92 23.36 -27.39 7.23
N SER A 93 24.28 -27.19 6.30
CA SER A 93 25.45 -28.06 6.19
C SER A 93 26.68 -27.23 6.53
N LYS A 94 27.12 -27.44 7.78
CA LYS A 94 28.47 -27.26 8.34
C LYS A 94 29.30 -26.08 7.81
N SER A 95 29.62 -25.19 8.74
CA SER A 95 30.77 -24.29 8.67
C SER A 95 32.05 -25.06 8.27
N SER A 96 32.52 -24.85 7.05
CA SER A 96 33.95 -24.92 6.73
C SER A 96 34.24 -23.73 5.85
N GLY A 97 34.98 -22.78 6.41
CA GLY A 97 34.97 -21.38 6.03
C GLY A 97 35.42 -21.06 4.62
N CYS A 98 35.02 -19.86 4.19
CA CYS A 98 35.57 -19.16 3.04
C CYS A 98 35.57 -17.66 3.37
N CYS A 99 36.60 -17.22 4.08
CA CYS A 99 37.14 -15.87 3.95
C CYS A 99 38.59 -16.04 3.48
N LYS A 100 38.88 -15.54 2.28
CA LYS A 100 40.19 -15.09 1.85
C LYS A 100 40.01 -13.69 1.29
#